data_AF-A0A381W8A7-F1
#
_entry.id   AF-A0A381W8A7-F1
#
_cell.length_a   1.000
_cell.length_b   1.000
_cell.length_c   1.000
_cell.angle_alpha   90.00
_cell.angle_beta   90.00
_cell.angle_gamma   90.00
#
_symmetry.space_group_name_H-M   'P 1'
#
loop_
_entity.id
_entity.type
_entity.pdbx_description
1 polymer ?
#
loop_
_entity_poly.entity_id
_entity_poly.type
_entity_poly.pdbx_seq_one_letter_code
_entity_poly.pdbx_strand_id
1 'polypeptide(L)'
;MDAIAAAADISKPTLYDYFGNKEGLFSAVLEKATDELLEPFRQLEGKGMVALMVEFAWQYADFVLRPDMLSLSRLVIGEAERFPDVGQRFHEAGPQQALTGIIRFLEQHRAEGSLEFTDGELAANDFWSLILSTPRDLYLHMPGTNLSKQEIGRYIYNGLRVFLMGYAKNTRQQLKDLETHWCSTQPTKGN
;
A
#
# COMPACT_ATOMS: atom_id res chain seq x y z
N MET A 1 16.01 11.68 -18.22
CA MET A 1 17.37 11.19 -17.93
C MET A 1 18.31 12.34 -17.62
N ASP A 2 18.50 13.30 -18.53
CA ASP A 2 19.50 14.38 -18.34
C ASP A 2 19.22 15.25 -17.09
N ALA A 3 17.98 15.69 -16.92
CA ALA A 3 17.56 16.42 -15.72
C ALA A 3 17.67 15.59 -14.43
N ILE A 4 17.48 14.27 -14.50
CA ILE A 4 17.57 13.36 -13.35
C ILE A 4 19.03 13.13 -12.96
N ALA A 5 19.90 12.89 -13.95
CA ALA A 5 21.33 12.73 -13.76
C ALA A 5 21.93 14.00 -13.10
N ALA A 6 21.56 15.18 -13.59
CA ALA A 6 21.97 16.45 -13.00
C ALA A 6 21.45 16.64 -11.56
N ALA A 7 20.19 16.27 -11.28
CA ALA A 7 19.63 16.39 -9.93
C ALA A 7 20.23 15.39 -8.94
N ALA A 8 20.69 14.22 -9.41
CA ALA A 8 21.32 13.18 -8.60
C ALA A 8 22.84 13.29 -8.51
N ASP A 9 23.44 14.35 -9.08
CA ASP A 9 24.89 14.57 -9.17
C ASP A 9 25.68 13.38 -9.74
N ILE A 10 25.11 12.71 -10.75
CA ILE A 10 25.74 11.60 -11.47
C ILE A 10 25.73 11.83 -12.98
N SER A 11 26.60 11.11 -13.70
CA SER A 11 26.66 11.22 -15.14
C SER A 11 25.47 10.51 -15.82
N LYS A 12 25.04 11.02 -16.97
CA LYS A 12 24.02 10.35 -17.80
C LYS A 12 24.43 8.90 -18.14
N PRO A 13 25.67 8.61 -18.62
CA PRO A 13 26.10 7.22 -18.83
C PRO A 13 25.92 6.33 -17.59
N THR A 14 26.31 6.82 -16.40
CA THR A 14 26.11 6.08 -15.14
C THR A 14 24.65 5.75 -14.89
N LEU A 15 23.73 6.69 -15.11
CA LEU A 15 22.29 6.45 -14.94
C LEU A 15 21.75 5.42 -15.96
N TYR A 16 22.29 5.39 -17.18
CA TYR A 16 21.96 4.36 -18.19
C TYR A 16 22.58 3.00 -17.84
N ASP A 17 23.78 2.95 -17.25
CA ASP A 17 24.41 1.69 -16.82
C ASP A 17 23.61 1.01 -15.70
N TYR A 18 23.04 1.79 -14.76
CA TYR A 18 22.21 1.25 -13.68
C TYR A 18 20.81 0.84 -14.13
N PHE A 19 20.16 1.65 -14.96
CA PHE A 19 18.71 1.52 -15.20
C PHE A 19 18.32 1.28 -16.66
N GLY A 20 19.29 1.24 -17.58
CA GLY A 20 19.10 1.01 -19.01
C GLY A 20 18.44 2.19 -19.73
N ASN A 21 17.19 2.47 -19.44
CA ASN A 21 16.40 3.53 -20.08
C ASN A 21 15.48 4.24 -19.06
N LYS A 22 14.64 5.16 -19.55
CA LYS A 22 13.73 5.91 -18.67
C LYS A 22 12.68 5.00 -18.03
N GLU A 23 12.26 3.98 -18.74
CA GLU A 23 11.29 2.98 -18.33
C GLU A 23 11.85 2.10 -17.20
N GLY A 24 13.10 1.64 -17.33
CA GLY A 24 13.78 0.85 -16.29
C GLY A 24 14.05 1.66 -15.02
N LEU A 25 14.41 2.94 -15.16
CA LEU A 25 14.50 3.85 -14.01
C LEU A 25 13.14 4.04 -13.34
N PHE A 26 12.07 4.17 -14.13
CA PHE A 26 10.71 4.30 -13.61
C PHE A 26 10.27 3.06 -12.82
N SER A 27 10.47 1.86 -13.38
CA SER A 27 10.20 0.60 -12.69
C SER A 27 10.99 0.48 -11.39
N ALA A 28 12.30 0.77 -11.41
CA ALA A 28 13.13 0.68 -10.21
C ALA A 28 12.70 1.65 -9.09
N VAL A 29 12.23 2.85 -9.44
CA VAL A 29 11.70 3.80 -8.47
C VAL A 29 10.40 3.29 -7.85
N LEU A 30 9.51 2.70 -8.65
CA LEU A 30 8.25 2.12 -8.15
C LEU A 30 8.48 0.87 -7.31
N GLU A 31 9.39 0.00 -7.72
CA GLU A 31 9.79 -1.19 -6.97
C GLU A 31 10.32 -0.78 -5.59
N LYS A 32 11.26 0.17 -5.54
CA LYS A 32 11.78 0.68 -4.27
C LYS A 32 10.68 1.27 -3.39
N ALA A 33 9.79 2.07 -3.96
CA ALA A 33 8.71 2.68 -3.20
C ALA A 33 7.70 1.63 -2.67
N THR A 34 7.46 0.58 -3.44
CA THR A 34 6.60 -0.54 -3.05
C THR A 34 7.27 -1.42 -2.00
N ASP A 35 8.57 -1.62 -2.13
CA ASP A 35 9.36 -2.28 -1.08
C ASP A 35 9.23 -1.50 0.21
N GLU A 36 9.47 -0.20 0.23
CA GLU A 36 9.31 0.65 1.42
C GLU A 36 7.90 0.51 2.02
N LEU A 37 6.85 0.54 1.21
CA LEU A 37 5.46 0.32 1.61
C LEU A 37 5.23 -1.01 2.36
N LEU A 38 5.91 -2.08 1.95
CA LEU A 38 5.78 -3.42 2.53
C LEU A 38 6.65 -3.65 3.78
N GLU A 39 7.42 -2.66 4.23
CA GLU A 39 8.32 -2.81 5.38
C GLU A 39 7.63 -3.31 6.67
N PRO A 40 6.39 -2.89 7.03
CA PRO A 40 5.71 -3.42 8.21
C PRO A 40 5.54 -4.94 8.16
N PHE A 41 5.30 -5.52 6.99
CA PHE A 41 5.15 -6.97 6.83
C PHE A 41 6.49 -7.73 6.81
N ARG A 42 7.63 -7.04 6.74
CA ARG A 42 8.96 -7.65 6.88
C ARG A 42 9.47 -7.61 8.31
N GLN A 43 9.10 -6.59 9.09
CA GLN A 43 9.49 -6.43 10.49
C GLN A 43 8.53 -7.16 11.45
N LEU A 44 8.46 -8.47 11.33
CA LEU A 44 7.53 -9.30 12.10
C LEU A 44 7.92 -9.45 13.58
N GLU A 45 9.18 -9.18 13.94
CA GLU A 45 9.69 -9.46 15.29
C GLU A 45 9.04 -8.58 16.36
N GLY A 46 8.41 -9.23 17.34
CA GLY A 46 7.88 -8.58 18.54
C GLY A 46 6.55 -7.84 18.37
N LYS A 47 5.95 -7.81 17.17
CA LYS A 47 4.65 -7.19 16.90
C LYS A 47 3.59 -8.24 16.55
N GLY A 48 2.36 -8.02 17.02
CA GLY A 48 1.22 -8.88 16.67
C GLY A 48 0.67 -8.56 15.27
N MET A 49 0.07 -9.57 14.61
CA MET A 49 -0.55 -9.47 13.28
C MET A 49 -1.41 -8.21 13.11
N VAL A 50 -2.30 -7.95 14.07
CA VAL A 50 -3.24 -6.82 13.99
C VAL A 50 -2.52 -5.48 14.02
N ALA A 51 -1.45 -5.34 14.82
CA ALA A 51 -0.64 -4.13 14.84
C ALA A 51 0.03 -3.87 13.48
N LEU A 52 0.59 -4.92 12.88
CA LEU A 52 1.23 -4.85 11.57
C LEU A 52 0.24 -4.46 10.46
N MET A 53 -0.98 -4.99 10.50
CA MET A 53 -2.04 -4.61 9.56
C MET A 53 -2.46 -3.14 9.70
N VAL A 54 -2.50 -2.61 10.93
CA VAL A 54 -2.79 -1.18 11.19
C VAL A 54 -1.66 -0.30 10.67
N GLU A 55 -0.40 -0.66 10.95
CA GLU A 55 0.78 0.07 10.47
C GLU A 55 0.83 0.10 8.95
N PHE A 56 0.66 -1.06 8.30
CA PHE A 56 0.59 -1.15 6.84
C PHE A 56 -0.54 -0.28 6.27
N ALA A 57 -1.75 -0.31 6.84
CA ALA A 57 -2.87 0.45 6.29
C ALA A 57 -2.65 1.96 6.35
N TRP A 58 -2.03 2.47 7.43
CA TRP A 58 -1.64 3.88 7.51
C TRP A 58 -0.53 4.23 6.54
N GLN A 59 0.50 3.39 6.45
CA GLN A 59 1.60 3.61 5.51
C GLN A 59 1.13 3.58 4.05
N TYR A 60 0.20 2.68 3.72
CA TYR A 60 -0.46 2.62 2.44
C TYR A 60 -1.22 3.92 2.14
N ALA A 61 -2.00 4.41 3.09
CA ALA A 61 -2.74 5.66 2.93
C ALA A 61 -1.81 6.87 2.72
N ASP A 62 -0.77 7.00 3.54
CA ASP A 62 0.20 8.10 3.44
C ASP A 62 0.96 8.06 2.10
N PHE A 63 1.22 6.86 1.57
CA PHE A 63 1.90 6.66 0.30
C PHE A 63 0.99 6.94 -0.91
N VAL A 64 -0.15 6.26 -1.02
CA VAL A 64 -0.97 6.31 -2.24
C VAL A 64 -1.84 7.56 -2.36
N LEU A 65 -2.09 8.27 -1.27
CA LEU A 65 -2.83 9.54 -1.28
C LEU A 65 -1.91 10.75 -1.48
N ARG A 66 -0.60 10.54 -1.63
CA ARG A 66 0.35 11.63 -1.88
C ARG A 66 0.08 12.27 -3.25
N PRO A 67 0.13 13.61 -3.39
CA PRO A 67 -0.25 14.29 -4.63
C PRO A 67 0.53 13.84 -5.88
N ASP A 68 1.82 13.56 -5.74
CA ASP A 68 2.69 13.03 -6.80
C ASP A 68 2.28 11.62 -7.22
N MET A 69 1.98 10.72 -6.27
CA MET A 69 1.54 9.35 -6.55
C MET A 69 0.17 9.28 -7.20
N LEU A 70 -0.76 10.15 -6.78
CA LEU A 70 -2.06 10.30 -7.42
C LEU A 70 -1.92 10.87 -8.84
N SER A 71 -1.06 11.87 -9.02
CA SER A 71 -0.79 12.45 -10.35
C SER A 71 -0.17 11.43 -11.29
N LEU A 72 0.78 10.64 -10.78
CA LEU A 72 1.38 9.54 -11.53
C LEU A 72 0.34 8.48 -11.91
N SER A 73 -0.51 8.07 -10.97
CA SER A 73 -1.58 7.10 -11.23
C SER A 73 -2.51 7.58 -12.35
N ARG A 74 -2.95 8.84 -12.31
CA ARG A 74 -3.79 9.42 -13.36
C ARG A 74 -3.08 9.49 -14.72
N LEU A 75 -1.80 9.87 -14.73
CA LEU A 75 -1.01 9.91 -15.97
C LEU A 75 -0.92 8.53 -16.60
N VAL A 76 -0.58 7.51 -15.80
CA VAL A 76 -0.49 6.12 -16.28
C VAL A 76 -1.83 5.63 -16.81
N ILE A 77 -2.92 5.85 -16.05
CA ILE A 77 -4.28 5.45 -16.47
C ILE A 77 -4.68 6.16 -17.78
N GLY A 78 -4.43 7.47 -17.89
CA GLY A 78 -4.78 8.26 -19.07
C GLY A 78 -3.98 7.89 -20.32
N GLU A 79 -2.75 7.40 -20.17
CA GLU A 79 -1.89 6.99 -21.28
C GLU A 79 -1.96 5.49 -21.59
N ALA A 80 -2.63 4.67 -20.76
CA ALA A 80 -2.61 3.21 -20.89
C ALA A 80 -3.20 2.69 -22.21
N GLU A 81 -4.21 3.36 -22.78
CA GLU A 81 -4.75 2.97 -24.10
C GLU A 81 -3.77 3.26 -25.24
N ARG A 82 -3.00 4.34 -25.12
CA ARG A 82 -2.04 4.78 -26.15
C ARG A 82 -0.70 4.06 -26.03
N PHE A 83 -0.28 3.76 -24.81
CA PHE A 83 0.98 3.10 -24.47
C PHE A 83 0.72 1.95 -23.47
N PRO A 84 0.19 0.81 -23.92
CA PRO A 84 -0.18 -0.31 -23.05
C PRO A 84 0.96 -0.81 -22.16
N ASP A 85 2.18 -0.85 -22.70
CA ASP A 85 3.38 -1.24 -21.96
C ASP A 85 3.65 -0.39 -20.71
N VAL A 86 3.23 0.88 -20.71
CA VAL A 86 3.40 1.78 -19.54
C VAL A 86 2.48 1.36 -18.41
N GLY A 87 1.22 1.03 -18.73
CA GLY A 87 0.26 0.52 -17.75
C GLY A 87 0.69 -0.82 -17.18
N GLN A 88 1.17 -1.73 -18.03
CA GLN A 88 1.67 -3.04 -17.61
C GLN A 88 2.87 -2.91 -16.66
N ARG A 89 3.91 -2.16 -17.04
CA ARG A 89 5.10 -1.97 -16.19
C ARG A 89 4.77 -1.30 -14.87
N PHE A 90 3.86 -0.32 -14.88
CA PHE A 90 3.38 0.30 -13.65
C PHE A 90 2.69 -0.71 -12.73
N HIS A 91 1.81 -1.56 -13.29
CA HIS A 91 1.11 -2.60 -12.55
C HIS A 91 2.07 -3.62 -11.94
N GLU A 92 3.02 -4.11 -12.74
CA GLU A 92 4.01 -5.13 -12.34
C GLU A 92 4.98 -4.62 -11.28
N ALA A 93 5.45 -3.37 -11.41
CA ALA A 93 6.45 -2.77 -10.50
C ALA A 93 5.84 -2.25 -9.19
N GLY A 94 4.53 -1.96 -9.17
CA GLY A 94 3.84 -1.39 -8.01
C GLY A 94 2.75 -2.32 -7.47
N PRO A 95 1.49 -2.19 -7.97
CA PRO A 95 0.36 -2.93 -7.45
C PRO A 95 0.56 -4.45 -7.28
N GLN A 96 1.19 -5.11 -8.24
CA GLN A 96 1.42 -6.55 -8.18
C GLN A 96 2.43 -6.94 -7.09
N GLN A 97 3.50 -6.15 -6.89
CA GLN A 97 4.45 -6.39 -5.79
C GLN A 97 3.78 -6.18 -4.43
N ALA A 98 2.98 -5.11 -4.29
CA ALA A 98 2.23 -4.85 -3.06
C ALA A 98 1.28 -6.01 -2.73
N LEU A 99 0.50 -6.48 -3.70
CA LEU A 99 -0.41 -7.61 -3.54
C LEU A 99 0.36 -8.89 -3.15
N THR A 100 1.49 -9.18 -3.80
CA THR A 100 2.34 -10.33 -3.49
C THR A 100 2.85 -10.29 -2.05
N GLY A 101 3.25 -9.11 -1.57
CA GLY A 101 3.66 -8.90 -0.18
C GLY A 101 2.52 -9.13 0.83
N ILE A 102 1.32 -8.63 0.54
CA ILE A 102 0.12 -8.86 1.35
C ILE A 102 -0.21 -10.36 1.40
N ILE A 103 -0.22 -11.06 0.25
CA ILE A 103 -0.49 -12.51 0.18
C ILE A 103 0.49 -13.26 1.08
N ARG A 104 1.79 -12.96 0.98
CA ARG A 104 2.81 -13.61 1.82
C ARG A 104 2.54 -13.43 3.31
N PHE A 105 2.21 -12.20 3.72
CA PHE A 105 1.88 -11.88 5.11
C PHE A 105 0.65 -12.66 5.61
N LEU A 106 -0.42 -12.69 4.82
CA LEU A 106 -1.66 -13.39 5.21
C LEU A 106 -1.46 -14.91 5.26
N GLU A 107 -0.74 -15.49 4.29
CA GLU A 107 -0.44 -16.92 4.24
C GLU A 107 0.38 -17.39 5.43
N GLN A 108 1.35 -16.58 5.87
CA GLN A 108 2.10 -16.85 7.08
C GLN A 108 1.18 -16.93 8.30
N HIS A 109 0.30 -15.94 8.48
CA HIS A 109 -0.64 -15.94 9.62
C HIS A 109 -1.75 -16.98 9.51
N ARG A 110 -2.07 -17.46 8.30
CA ARG A 110 -2.90 -18.65 8.11
C ARG A 110 -2.18 -19.91 8.60
N ALA A 111 -0.90 -20.09 8.23
CA ALA A 111 -0.09 -21.22 8.67
C ALA A 111 0.10 -21.26 10.20
N GLU A 112 0.19 -20.09 10.84
CA GLU A 112 0.26 -19.92 12.30
C GLU A 112 -1.10 -20.09 13.00
N GLY A 113 -2.20 -20.25 12.24
CA GLY A 113 -3.54 -20.44 12.78
C GLY A 113 -4.21 -19.16 13.30
N SER A 114 -3.73 -17.97 12.93
CA SER A 114 -4.35 -16.68 13.24
C SER A 114 -5.46 -16.31 12.26
N LEU A 115 -5.35 -16.76 11.00
CA LEU A 115 -6.32 -16.53 9.93
C LEU A 115 -6.85 -17.84 9.34
N GLU A 116 -7.99 -17.77 8.67
CA GLU A 116 -8.61 -18.87 7.93
C GLU A 116 -9.19 -18.39 6.60
N PHE A 117 -8.68 -18.94 5.49
CA PHE A 117 -9.18 -18.71 4.14
C PHE A 117 -8.75 -19.85 3.21
N THR A 118 -9.47 -20.01 2.10
CA THR A 118 -9.19 -21.01 1.07
C THR A 118 -8.30 -20.49 -0.04
N ASP A 119 -8.41 -19.20 -0.36
CA ASP A 119 -7.71 -18.52 -1.46
C ASP A 119 -7.02 -17.27 -0.92
N GLY A 120 -5.68 -17.30 -0.88
CA GLY A 120 -4.87 -16.22 -0.34
C GLY A 120 -4.89 -14.96 -1.20
N GLU A 121 -5.05 -15.08 -2.51
CA GLU A 121 -5.12 -13.95 -3.42
C GLU A 121 -6.43 -13.18 -3.22
N LEU A 122 -7.56 -13.88 -3.11
CA LEU A 122 -8.85 -13.24 -2.82
C LEU A 122 -8.87 -12.59 -1.43
N ALA A 123 -8.35 -13.28 -0.41
CA ALA A 123 -8.25 -12.70 0.93
C ALA A 123 -7.37 -11.43 0.95
N ALA A 124 -6.27 -11.42 0.21
CA ALA A 124 -5.41 -10.25 0.08
C ALA A 124 -6.10 -9.09 -0.64
N ASN A 125 -6.84 -9.36 -1.72
CA ASN A 125 -7.63 -8.35 -2.43
C ASN A 125 -8.74 -7.77 -1.55
N ASP A 126 -9.42 -8.59 -0.75
CA ASP A 126 -10.42 -8.15 0.22
C ASP A 126 -9.79 -7.21 1.25
N PHE A 127 -8.71 -7.64 1.90
CA PHE A 127 -7.96 -6.80 2.85
C PHE A 127 -7.60 -5.44 2.23
N TRP A 128 -6.97 -5.46 1.06
CA TRP A 128 -6.42 -4.27 0.44
C TRP A 128 -7.50 -3.30 -0.05
N SER A 129 -8.59 -3.84 -0.59
CA SER A 129 -9.74 -3.04 -1.04
C SER A 129 -10.49 -2.43 0.14
N LEU A 130 -10.70 -3.21 1.20
CA LEU A 130 -11.49 -2.80 2.37
C LEU A 130 -10.87 -1.61 3.12
N ILE A 131 -9.53 -1.50 3.16
CA ILE A 131 -8.86 -0.45 3.95
C ILE A 131 -8.98 0.96 3.34
N LEU A 132 -8.95 1.11 2.01
CA LEU A 132 -8.74 2.44 1.41
C LEU A 132 -9.26 2.65 -0.03
N SER A 133 -9.97 1.70 -0.66
CA SER A 133 -10.43 1.89 -2.06
C SER A 133 -11.25 3.16 -2.23
N THR A 134 -12.25 3.39 -1.37
CA THR A 134 -13.13 4.56 -1.45
C THR A 134 -12.38 5.90 -1.31
N PRO A 135 -11.56 6.15 -0.28
CA PRO A 135 -10.74 7.37 -0.23
C PRO A 135 -9.85 7.52 -1.48
N ARG A 136 -9.15 6.47 -1.89
CA ARG A 136 -8.23 6.55 -3.02
C ARG A 136 -8.97 6.94 -4.32
N ASP A 137 -10.13 6.35 -4.56
CA ASP A 137 -10.97 6.66 -5.73
C ASP A 137 -11.47 8.11 -5.70
N LEU A 138 -11.92 8.61 -4.54
CA LEU A 138 -12.32 10.01 -4.41
C LEU A 138 -11.17 10.96 -4.77
N TYR A 139 -9.97 10.69 -4.26
CA TYR A 139 -8.80 11.47 -4.59
C TYR A 139 -8.48 11.39 -6.09
N LEU A 140 -8.50 10.20 -6.70
CA LEU A 140 -8.22 10.03 -8.13
C LEU A 140 -9.24 10.77 -9.02
N HIS A 141 -10.54 10.67 -8.71
CA HIS A 141 -11.60 11.24 -9.52
C HIS A 141 -11.79 12.75 -9.32
N MET A 142 -11.49 13.26 -8.12
CA MET A 142 -11.72 14.67 -7.76
C MET A 142 -10.45 15.31 -7.21
N PRO A 143 -9.57 15.84 -8.10
CA PRO A 143 -8.41 16.63 -7.70
C PRO A 143 -8.80 17.79 -6.78
N GLY A 144 -8.07 17.97 -5.67
CA GLY A 144 -8.39 18.97 -4.64
C GLY A 144 -9.22 18.43 -3.47
N THR A 145 -9.67 17.18 -3.53
CA THR A 145 -10.20 16.46 -2.36
C THR A 145 -9.16 16.47 -1.24
N ASN A 146 -9.60 16.77 -0.02
CA ASN A 146 -8.75 16.80 1.17
C ASN A 146 -9.51 16.20 2.35
N LEU A 147 -9.51 14.87 2.43
CA LEU A 147 -10.07 14.15 3.57
C LEU A 147 -9.14 14.31 4.78
N SER A 148 -9.71 14.63 5.93
CA SER A 148 -8.97 14.64 7.20
C SER A 148 -8.45 13.25 7.54
N LYS A 149 -7.41 13.20 8.37
CA LYS A 149 -6.89 11.94 8.92
C LYS A 149 -7.98 11.14 9.65
N GLN A 150 -8.92 11.81 10.30
CA GLN A 150 -10.05 11.15 10.96
C GLN A 150 -10.99 10.47 9.96
N GLU A 151 -11.30 11.12 8.84
CA GLU A 151 -12.13 10.56 7.77
C GLU A 151 -11.46 9.35 7.13
N ILE A 152 -10.17 9.45 6.79
CA ILE A 152 -9.37 8.33 6.27
C ILE A 152 -9.34 7.18 7.29
N GLY A 153 -9.06 7.49 8.56
CA GLY A 153 -9.01 6.51 9.64
C GLY A 153 -10.33 5.75 9.81
N ARG A 154 -11.49 6.39 9.58
CA ARG A 154 -12.79 5.71 9.61
C ARG A 154 -12.88 4.57 8.58
N TYR A 155 -12.36 4.78 7.38
CA TYR A 155 -12.32 3.74 6.33
C TYR A 155 -11.37 2.62 6.69
N ILE A 156 -10.14 2.95 7.09
CA ILE A 156 -9.13 1.96 7.49
C ILE A 156 -9.65 1.09 8.64
N TYR A 157 -10.14 1.70 9.72
CA TYR A 157 -10.65 0.97 10.87
C TYR A 157 -11.78 0.01 10.50
N ASN A 158 -12.75 0.50 9.72
CA ASN A 158 -13.86 -0.34 9.28
C ASN A 158 -13.38 -1.48 8.39
N GLY A 159 -12.45 -1.20 7.47
CA GLY A 159 -11.88 -2.22 6.58
C GLY A 159 -11.17 -3.33 7.34
N LEU A 160 -10.30 -2.96 8.28
CA LEU A 160 -9.61 -3.91 9.16
C LEU A 160 -10.60 -4.73 9.99
N ARG A 161 -11.60 -4.08 10.59
CA ARG A 161 -12.63 -4.75 11.38
C ARG A 161 -13.42 -5.75 10.54
N VAL A 162 -13.86 -5.37 9.35
CA VAL A 162 -14.63 -6.25 8.44
C VAL A 162 -13.78 -7.43 7.99
N PHE A 163 -12.52 -7.18 7.63
CA PHE A 163 -11.58 -8.24 7.26
C PHE A 163 -11.39 -9.24 8.40
N LEU A 164 -11.14 -8.77 9.63
CA LEU A 164 -10.99 -9.65 10.80
C LEU A 164 -12.30 -10.41 11.08
N MET A 165 -13.47 -9.81 10.91
CA MET A 165 -14.73 -10.54 11.06
C MET A 165 -14.91 -11.67 10.03
N GLY A 166 -14.34 -11.52 8.83
CA GLY A 166 -14.41 -12.52 7.77
C GLY A 166 -13.36 -13.63 7.88
N TYR A 167 -12.14 -13.30 8.33
CA TYR A 167 -10.96 -14.15 8.16
C TYR A 167 -10.25 -14.54 9.47
N ALA A 168 -10.60 -13.94 10.61
CA ALA A 168 -9.98 -14.25 11.91
C ALA A 168 -10.41 -15.62 12.45
N LYS A 169 -9.47 -16.43 12.95
CA LYS A 169 -9.80 -17.62 13.77
C LYS A 169 -10.23 -17.27 15.19
N ASN A 170 -9.64 -16.24 15.79
CA ASN A 170 -10.03 -15.73 17.11
C ASN A 170 -10.54 -14.29 17.01
N THR A 171 -11.67 -14.12 16.32
CA THR A 171 -12.26 -12.81 16.01
C THR A 171 -12.40 -11.92 17.23
N ARG A 172 -12.88 -12.45 18.36
CA ARG A 172 -13.09 -11.65 19.58
C ARG A 172 -11.77 -11.07 20.11
N GLN A 173 -10.69 -11.84 20.13
CA GLN A 173 -9.40 -11.35 20.62
C GLN A 173 -8.80 -10.36 19.63
N GLN A 174 -8.79 -10.68 18.33
CA GLN A 174 -8.17 -9.82 17.32
C GLN A 174 -8.91 -8.49 17.14
N LEU A 175 -10.24 -8.44 17.35
CA LEU A 175 -10.99 -7.19 17.40
C LEU A 175 -10.62 -6.33 18.62
N LYS A 176 -10.34 -6.95 19.78
CA LYS A 176 -9.82 -6.21 20.95
C LYS A 176 -8.42 -5.68 20.71
N ASP A 177 -7.58 -6.46 20.06
CA ASP A 177 -6.23 -6.02 19.68
C ASP A 177 -6.33 -4.83 18.71
N LEU A 178 -7.26 -4.89 17.75
CA LEU A 178 -7.53 -3.79 16.83
C LEU A 178 -7.94 -2.53 17.59
N GLU A 179 -8.91 -2.60 18.49
CA GLU A 179 -9.33 -1.46 19.32
C GLU A 179 -8.18 -0.88 20.14
N THR A 180 -7.36 -1.73 20.73
CA THR A 180 -6.21 -1.35 21.57
C THR A 180 -5.16 -0.60 20.75
N HIS A 181 -4.73 -1.17 19.62
CA HIS A 181 -3.76 -0.54 18.73
C HIS A 181 -4.34 0.72 18.08
N TRP A 182 -5.60 0.70 17.67
CA TRP A 182 -6.25 1.83 17.04
C TRP A 182 -6.26 3.07 17.94
N CYS A 183 -6.62 2.91 19.21
CA CYS A 183 -6.60 3.99 20.20
C CYS A 183 -5.21 4.63 20.34
N SER A 184 -4.12 3.86 20.23
CA SER A 184 -2.75 4.37 20.30
C SER A 184 -2.30 5.13 19.03
N THR A 185 -2.97 4.91 17.90
CA THR A 185 -2.65 5.55 16.61
C THR A 185 -3.50 6.80 16.31
N GLN A 186 -4.58 7.01 17.07
CA GLN A 186 -5.38 8.22 17.00
C GLN A 186 -4.56 9.42 17.48
N PRO A 187 -4.61 10.58 16.81
CA PRO A 187 -4.05 11.79 17.41
C PRO A 187 -4.75 12.02 18.76
N THR A 188 -3.95 12.16 19.83
CA THR A 188 -4.48 12.53 21.14
C THR A 188 -5.31 13.79 20.96
N LYS A 189 -6.58 13.77 21.40
CA LYS A 189 -7.37 14.99 21.53
C LYS A 189 -6.65 15.90 22.54
N GLY A 190 -5.94 16.92 22.06
CA GLY A 190 -5.29 17.97 22.86
C GLY A 190 -4.03 18.48 22.14
N ASN A 191 -3.82 19.78 21.91
CA ASN A 191 -4.43 21.01 22.42
C ASN A 191 -4.68 22.01 21.28
#